data_AF-A0A7K2MSF7-F1
#
_entry.id   AF-A0A7K2MSF7-F1
#
_cell.length_a   1.000
_cell.length_b   1.000
_cell.length_c   1.000
_cell.angle_alpha   90.00
_cell.angle_beta   90.00
_cell.angle_gamma   90.00
#
_symmetry.space_group_name_H-M   'P 1'
#
loop_
_entity.id
_entity.type
_entity.pdbx_description
1 polymer ?
#
loop_
_entity_poly.entity_id
_entity_poly.type
_entity_poly.pdbx_seq_one_letter_code
_entity_poly.pdbx_strand_id
1 'polypeptide(L)' 'MTEEHGELTALGPYTYRPGRSHCPSPADGTPTRGRHPVPPRVTEPVLQRFLDVMTELESGLAERWDRTQGSLTCTRAE' A
#
# COMPACT_ATOMS: atom_id res chain seq x y z
N MET A 1 15.31 -22.58 7.97
CA MET A 1 14.29 -21.53 8.19
C MET A 1 15.05 -20.25 8.44
N THR A 2 15.09 -19.33 7.48
CA THR A 2 15.60 -17.98 7.72
C THR A 2 14.53 -17.21 8.47
N GLU A 3 14.86 -16.74 9.67
CA GLU A 3 14.02 -15.79 10.36
C GLU A 3 14.11 -14.45 9.62
N GLU A 4 13.12 -14.16 8.79
CA GLU A 4 12.96 -12.85 8.16
C GLU A 4 12.61 -11.86 9.29
N HIS A 5 13.63 -11.30 9.94
CA HIS A 5 13.46 -10.16 10.82
C HIS A 5 13.11 -8.98 9.92
N GLY A 6 11.82 -8.68 9.77
CA GLY A 6 11.37 -7.46 9.12
C GLY A 6 12.17 -6.28 9.68
N GLU A 7 12.95 -5.64 8.82
CA GLU A 7 13.96 -4.67 9.23
C GLU A 7 13.28 -3.47 9.90
N LEU A 8 13.76 -3.13 11.10
CA LEU A 8 13.30 -1.97 11.84
C LEU A 8 13.62 -0.72 11.04
N THR A 9 12.58 -0.09 10.51
CA THR A 9 12.72 1.09 9.66
C THR A 9 12.49 2.35 10.49
N ALA A 10 13.48 3.26 10.49
CA ALA A 10 13.35 4.56 11.12
C ALA A 10 12.50 5.50 10.24
N LEU A 11 11.44 6.08 10.82
CA LEU A 11 10.52 7.03 10.20
C LEU A 11 10.56 8.35 10.99
N GLY A 12 11.73 8.99 11.05
CA GLY A 12 11.95 10.19 11.87
C GLY A 12 11.96 9.86 13.37
N PRO A 13 11.05 10.44 14.20
CA PRO A 13 10.98 10.12 15.62
C PRO A 13 10.31 8.77 15.91
N TYR A 14 9.88 8.05 14.88
CA TYR A 14 9.17 6.78 14.98
C TYR A 14 10.01 5.61 14.44
N THR A 15 9.76 4.42 14.97
CA THR A 15 10.30 3.15 14.48
C THR A 15 9.16 2.26 14.02
N TYR A 16 9.26 1.76 12.79
CA TYR A 16 8.30 0.83 12.20
C TYR A 16 8.91 -0.55 12.12
N ARG A 17 8.15 -1.57 12.52
CA ARG A 17 8.51 -2.97 12.35
C ARG A 17 7.44 -3.66 11.50
N PRO A 18 7.77 -4.17 10.30
CA PRO A 18 6.84 -4.96 9.51
C PRO A 18 6.45 -6.22 10.28
N GLY A 19 5.20 -6.65 10.11
CA GLY A 19 4.72 -7.91 10.69
C GLY A 19 5.29 -9.14 10.02
N ARG A 20 5.45 -10.21 10.81
CA ARG A 20 5.84 -11.51 10.28
C ARG A 20 4.60 -12.22 9.73
N SER A 21 4.64 -12.61 8.45
CA SER A 21 3.51 -13.29 7.79
C SER A 21 3.09 -14.60 8.48
N HIS A 22 4.01 -15.27 9.18
CA HIS A 22 3.78 -16.57 9.83
C HIS A 22 3.50 -16.47 11.34
N CYS A 23 3.67 -15.29 11.96
CA CYS A 23 3.41 -15.09 13.38
C CYS A 23 3.13 -13.60 13.65
N PRO A 24 1.91 -13.12 13.31
CA PRO A 24 1.57 -11.73 13.48
C PRO A 24 1.44 -11.38 14.96
N SER A 25 2.15 -10.34 15.39
CA SER A 25 1.97 -9.70 16.70
C SER A 25 1.00 -8.52 16.57
N PRO A 26 0.16 -8.21 17.59
CA PRO A 26 -0.67 -7.01 17.58
C PRO A 26 0.12 -5.69 17.44
N ALA A 27 1.41 -5.70 17.81
CA ALA A 27 2.29 -4.55 17.67
C ALA A 27 2.92 -4.42 16.27
N ASP A 28 2.81 -5.46 15.46
CA ASP A 28 3.36 -5.47 14.11
C ASP A 28 2.63 -4.45 13.22
N GLY A 29 3.38 -3.75 12.38
CA GLY A 29 2.82 -2.74 11.50
C GLY A 29 2.40 -1.44 12.20
N THR A 30 2.53 -1.34 13.53
CA THR A 30 2.24 -0.11 14.28
C THR A 30 3.53 0.68 14.49
N PRO A 31 3.61 1.96 14.06
CA PRO A 31 4.73 2.82 14.38
C PRO A 31 4.89 2.97 15.90
N THR A 32 6.12 2.99 16.40
CA THR A 32 6.43 3.16 17.82
C THR A 32 7.25 4.42 18.02
N ARG A 33 7.05 5.14 19.13
CA ARG A 33 7.94 6.21 19.57
C ARG A 33 8.66 5.72 20.83
N GLY A 34 9.91 5.30 20.68
CA GLY A 34 10.60 4.53 21.71
C GLY A 34 9.91 3.17 21.91
N ARG A 35 9.35 2.92 23.09
CA ARG A 35 8.62 1.66 23.41
C ARG A 35 7.09 1.80 23.39
N HIS A 36 6.58 2.98 23.03
CA HIS A 36 5.15 3.25 23.04
C HIS A 36 4.57 3.10 21.63
N PRO A 37 3.57 2.23 21.41
CA PRO A 37 2.82 2.18 20.16
C PRO A 37 2.14 3.52 19.91
N VAL A 38 2.27 4.01 18.67
CA VAL A 38 1.60 5.20 18.18
C VAL A 38 0.74 4.76 17.01
N PRO A 39 -0.54 4.44 17.26
CA PRO A 39 -1.48 4.12 16.20
C PRO A 39 -1.50 5.27 15.20
N PRO A 40 -1.35 5.00 13.90
CA PRO A 40 -1.54 6.02 12.89
C PRO A 40 -2.94 6.58 13.08
N ARG A 41 -3.04 7.89 13.32
CA ARG A 41 -4.33 8.56 13.26
C ARG A 41 -4.65 8.73 11.78
N VAL A 42 -5.36 7.76 11.21
CA VAL A 42 -6.03 7.97 9.93
C VAL A 42 -7.09 9.03 10.20
N THR A 43 -6.80 10.25 9.78
CA THR A 43 -7.78 11.32 9.82
C THR A 43 -8.62 11.24 8.55
N GLU A 44 -9.87 11.70 8.60
CA GLU A 44 -10.77 11.72 7.46
C GLU A 44 -10.10 12.28 6.17
N PRO A 45 -9.30 13.37 6.22
CA PRO A 45 -8.62 13.87 5.03
C PRO A 45 -7.56 12.93 4.44
N VAL A 46 -6.87 12.15 5.29
CA VAL A 46 -5.86 11.18 4.84
C VAL A 46 -6.56 9.98 4.18
N LEU A 47 -7.67 9.52 4.76
CA LEU A 47 -8.47 8.46 4.17
C LEU A 47 -9.06 8.90 2.82
N GLN A 48 -9.64 10.10 2.77
CA GLN A 48 -10.22 10.65 1.54
C GLN A 48 -9.16 10.74 0.43
N ARG A 49 -7.99 11.31 0.73
CA ARG A 49 -6.89 11.41 -0.24
C ARG A 49 -6.42 10.04 -0.75
N PHE A 50 -6.38 9.03 0.12
CA PHE A 50 -6.04 7.68 -0.29
C PHE A 50 -7.07 7.13 -1.28
N LEU A 51 -8.37 7.26 -0.98
CA LEU A 51 -9.45 6.81 -1.86
C LEU A 51 -9.46 7.55 -3.21
N ASP A 52 -9.20 8.85 -3.20
CA ASP A 52 -9.11 9.66 -4.41
C ASP A 52 -7.98 9.15 -5.32
N VAL A 53 -6.79 8.88 -4.77
CA VAL A 53 -5.64 8.34 -5.52
C VAL A 53 -5.93 6.95 -6.07
N MET A 54 -6.54 6.07 -5.27
CA MET A 54 -6.91 4.73 -5.74
C MET A 54 -7.92 4.80 -6.89
N THR A 55 -8.90 5.70 -6.80
CA THR A 55 -9.91 5.92 -7.84
C THR A 55 -9.28 6.46 -9.14
N GLU A 56 -8.34 7.41 -9.04
CA GLU A 56 -7.59 7.93 -10.18
C GLU A 56 -6.77 6.83 -10.87
N LEU A 57 -6.08 5.99 -10.09
CA LEU A 57 -5.31 4.87 -10.62
C LEU A 57 -6.19 3.83 -11.31
N GLU A 58 -7.33 3.48 -10.71
CA GLU A 58 -8.29 2.53 -11.28
C GLU A 58 -8.90 3.05 -12.58
N SER A 59 -9.33 4.31 -12.60
CA SER A 59 -9.90 4.94 -13.80
C SER A 59 -8.86 5.05 -14.93
N GLY A 60 -7.64 5.49 -14.62
CA GLY A 60 -6.55 5.54 -15.59
C GLY A 60 -6.16 4.15 -16.10
N LEU A 61 -6.21 3.12 -15.25
CA LEU A 61 -6.02 1.73 -15.66
C LEU A 61 -7.14 1.28 -16.62
N ALA A 62 -8.40 1.54 -16.27
CA ALA A 62 -9.55 1.18 -17.10
C ALA A 62 -9.48 1.83 -18.49
N GLU A 63 -9.16 3.12 -18.56
CA GLU A 63 -9.03 3.86 -19.83
C GLU A 63 -7.88 3.33 -20.70
N ARG A 64 -6.72 3.03 -20.10
CA ARG A 64 -5.59 2.41 -20.85
C ARG A 64 -5.90 1.00 -21.28
N TRP A 65 -6.60 0.23 -20.45
CA TRP A 65 -7.01 -1.13 -20.76
C TRP A 65 -7.98 -1.15 -21.95
N ASP A 66 -9.01 -0.29 -21.94
CA ASP A 66 -9.99 -0.18 -23.01
C ASP A 66 -9.34 0.22 -24.35
N ARG A 67 -8.45 1.22 -24.34
CA ARG A 67 -7.66 1.60 -25.53
C ARG A 67 -6.79 0.46 -26.05
N THR A 68 -6.19 -0.32 -25.15
CA THR A 68 -5.37 -1.48 -25.54
C THR A 68 -6.23 -2.56 -26.19
N GLN A 69 -7.41 -2.85 -25.64
CA GLN A 69 -8.35 -3.81 -26.24
C GLN A 69 -8.85 -3.32 -27.60
N GLY A 70 -9.24 -2.05 -27.73
CA GLY A 70 -9.62 -1.44 -29.00
C GLY A 70 -8.52 -1.54 -30.06
N SER A 71 -7.27 -1.27 -29.68
CA SER A 71 -6.11 -1.41 -30.56
C SER A 71 -5.85 -2.86 -31.00
N LEU A 72 -6.06 -3.84 -30.12
CA LEU A 72 -5.89 -5.27 -30.43
C LEU A 72 -7.01 -5.80 -31.34
N THR A 73 -8.23 -5.24 -31.23
CA THR A 73 -9.34 -5.60 -32.13
C THR A 73 -9.23 -4.97 -33.52
N CYS A 74 -8.55 -3.83 -33.65
CA CYS A 74 -8.40 -3.10 -34.90
C CYS A 74 -7.36 -3.70 -35.87
N THR A 75 -6.63 -4.75 -35.48
CA THR A 75 -5.65 -5.45 -36.34
C THR A 75 -6.19 -6.72 -37.01
N ARG A 76 -7.51 -6.98 -36.98
CA ARG A 76 -8.13 -8.10 -37.73
C ARG A 76 -9.03 -7.58 -38.84
N ALA A 77 -8.42 -6.95 -39.84
CA ALA A 77 -9.02 -6.76 -41.15
C ALA A 77 -7.90 -6.60 -42.20
N GLU A 78 -7.29 -7.72 -42.57
CA GLU A 78 -6.89 -8.05 -43.95
C GLU A 78 -7.02 -9.57 -44.15
#